data_AF-A0ABD5NX11-F1
#
_entry.id   AF-A0ABD5NX11-F1
#
_cell.length_a   1.000
_cell.length_b   1.000
_cell.length_c   1.000
_cell.angle_alpha   90.00
_cell.angle_beta   90.00
_cell.angle_gamma   90.00
#
_symmetry.space_group_name_H-M   'P 1'
#
loop_
_entity.id
_entity.type
_entity.pdbx_description
1 polymer ?
#
loop_
_entity_poly.entity_id
_entity_poly.type
_entity_poly.pdbx_seq_one_letter_code
_entity_poly.pdbx_strand_id
1 'polypeptide(L)'
;MIDRSGRAVVLGFFVGLVAVTGLLGAILGYAVPARTGLEETTLFSRSFPITPFSFALYGAVSVGAGLGVALVVVAVAARFDERA
;
A
#
# COMPACT_ATOMS: atom_id res chain seq x y z
N MET A 1 -21.13 -19.44 1.41
CA MET A 1 -20.43 -19.59 2.71
C MET A 1 -18.97 -19.23 2.45
N ILE A 2 -18.59 -17.95 2.60
CA ILE A 2 -17.18 -17.58 2.56
C ILE A 2 -16.57 -18.18 3.83
N ASP A 3 -15.91 -19.31 3.66
CA ASP A 3 -15.17 -19.99 4.71
C ASP A 3 -14.26 -18.95 5.41
N ARG A 4 -14.14 -19.02 6.75
CA ARG A 4 -13.20 -18.16 7.50
C ARG A 4 -11.80 -18.22 6.88
N SER A 5 -11.45 -19.33 6.20
CA SER A 5 -10.20 -19.49 5.46
C SER A 5 -10.06 -18.46 4.31
N GLY A 6 -11.07 -18.27 3.46
CA GLY A 6 -10.99 -17.36 2.32
C GLY A 6 -10.82 -15.90 2.73
N ARG A 7 -11.57 -15.45 3.74
CA ARG A 7 -11.45 -14.09 4.28
C ARG A 7 -10.09 -13.87 4.97
N ALA A 8 -9.58 -14.87 5.70
CA ALA A 8 -8.28 -14.79 6.34
C ALA A 8 -7.13 -14.72 5.32
N VAL A 9 -7.22 -15.48 4.22
CA VAL A 9 -6.24 -15.45 3.14
C VAL A 9 -6.20 -14.06 2.48
N VAL A 10 -7.35 -13.49 2.14
CA VAL A 10 -7.42 -12.15 1.51
C VAL A 10 -6.86 -11.08 2.44
N LEU A 11 -7.21 -11.11 3.73
CA LEU A 11 -6.66 -10.18 4.73
C LEU A 11 -5.15 -10.37 4.91
N GLY A 12 -4.67 -11.62 4.94
CA GLY A 12 -3.25 -11.93 5.02
C GLY A 12 -2.47 -11.40 3.81
N PHE A 13 -2.99 -11.58 2.60
CA PHE A 13 -2.41 -11.02 1.38
C PHE A 13 -2.42 -9.49 1.38
N PHE A 14 -3.54 -8.88 1.79
CA PHE A 14 -3.67 -7.43 1.89
C PHE A 14 -2.61 -6.86 2.84
N VAL A 15 -2.53 -7.36 4.07
CA VAL A 15 -1.56 -6.90 5.07
C VAL A 15 -0.13 -7.19 4.62
N GLY A 16 0.11 -8.38 4.04
CA GLY A 16 1.42 -8.77 3.53
C GLY A 16 1.93 -7.85 2.42
N LEU A 17 1.09 -7.54 1.43
CA LEU A 17 1.43 -6.62 0.34
C LEU A 17 1.70 -5.21 0.85
N VAL A 18 0.87 -4.70 1.75
CA VAL A 18 1.07 -3.37 2.36
C VAL A 18 2.37 -3.33 3.16
N ALA A 19 2.68 -4.39 3.92
CA ALA A 19 3.93 -4.49 4.67
C ALA A 19 5.16 -4.56 3.75
N VAL A 20 5.14 -5.39 2.71
CA VAL A 20 6.24 -5.52 1.74
C VAL A 20 6.50 -4.22 1.01
N THR A 21 5.44 -3.53 0.58
CA THR A 21 5.55 -2.26 -0.13
C THR A 21 6.01 -1.12 0.78
N GLY A 22 5.57 -1.11 2.04
CA GLY A 22 6.14 -0.22 3.06
C GLY A 22 7.63 -0.50 3.31
N LEU A 23 8.04 -1.76 3.39
CA LEU A 23 9.44 -2.14 3.58
C LEU A 23 10.30 -1.72 2.38
N LEU A 24 9.80 -1.92 1.15
CA LEU A 24 10.44 -1.45 -0.08
C LEU A 24 10.57 0.06 -0.10
N GLY A 25 9.53 0.78 0.31
CA GLY A 25 9.57 2.23 0.51
C GLY A 25 10.66 2.63 1.51
N ALA A 26 10.74 1.96 2.65
CA ALA A 26 11.78 2.22 3.66
C ALA A 26 13.19 2.05 3.09
N ILE A 27 13.41 0.96 2.35
CA ILE A 27 14.69 0.66 1.70
C ILE A 27 15.04 1.76 0.70
N LEU A 28 14.09 2.21 -0.12
CA LEU A 28 14.32 3.30 -1.07
C LEU A 28 14.61 4.62 -0.37
N GLY A 29 13.87 4.96 0.69
CA GLY A 29 14.09 6.16 1.48
C GLY A 29 15.46 6.20 2.17
N TYR A 30 16.12 5.05 2.36
CA TYR A 30 17.50 4.97 2.82
C TYR A 30 18.51 4.95 1.66
N ALA A 31 18.25 4.14 0.64
CA ALA A 31 19.19 3.88 -0.45
C ALA A 31 19.31 5.06 -1.43
N VAL A 32 18.22 5.79 -1.68
CA VAL A 32 18.21 6.91 -2.65
C VAL A 32 19.11 8.05 -2.18
N PRO A 33 18.98 8.59 -0.94
CA PRO A 33 19.88 9.63 -0.45
C PRO A 33 21.34 9.17 -0.44
N ALA A 34 21.59 7.93 -0.01
CA ALA A 34 22.93 7.36 0.07
C ALA A 34 23.62 7.22 -1.30
N ARG A 35 22.87 7.11 -2.40
CA ARG A 35 23.41 6.90 -3.76
C ARG A 35 23.44 8.17 -4.61
N THR A 36 22.52 9.10 -4.38
CA THR A 36 22.32 10.26 -5.27
C THR A 36 22.66 11.60 -4.62
N GLY A 37 22.78 11.64 -3.28
CA GLY A 37 22.92 12.89 -2.53
C GLY A 37 21.64 13.74 -2.51
N LEU A 38 20.53 13.23 -3.05
CA LEU A 38 19.23 13.90 -3.00
C LEU A 38 18.58 13.65 -1.63
N GLU A 39 18.39 14.71 -0.87
CA GLU A 39 17.72 14.67 0.44
C GLU A 39 16.23 15.01 0.35
N GLU A 40 15.81 15.62 -0.76
CA GLU A 40 14.43 16.04 -1.00
C GLU A 40 13.91 15.53 -2.34
N THR A 41 12.63 15.13 -2.35
CA THR A 41 11.89 14.79 -3.56
C THR A 41 10.70 15.73 -3.69
N THR A 42 10.33 16.07 -4.93
CA THR A 42 9.16 16.91 -5.20
C THR A 42 7.99 16.04 -5.62
N LEU A 43 6.88 16.14 -4.88
CA LEU A 43 5.60 15.49 -5.18
C LEU A 43 4.52 16.56 -5.23
N PHE A 44 3.74 16.62 -6.31
CA PHE A 44 2.66 17.61 -6.48
C PHE A 44 3.09 19.05 -6.16
N SER A 45 4.27 19.45 -6.62
CA SER A 45 4.87 20.78 -6.39
C SER A 45 5.21 21.10 -4.92
N ARG A 46 5.20 20.12 -4.01
CA ARG A 46 5.75 20.23 -2.66
C ARG A 46 6.99 19.36 -2.49
N SER A 47 8.01 19.93 -1.85
CA SER A 47 9.20 19.21 -1.41
C SER A 47 8.90 18.39 -0.16
N PHE A 48 9.35 17.14 -0.15
CA PHE A 48 9.27 16.26 1.00
C PHE A 48 10.63 15.60 1.25
N PRO A 49 11.00 15.40 2.52
CA PRO A 49 12.27 14.77 2.85
C PRO A 49 12.25 13.29 2.46
N ILE A 50 13.29 12.87 1.75
CA ILE A 50 13.53 11.47 1.39
C ILE A 50 14.06 10.77 2.63
N THR A 51 13.14 10.27 3.45
CA THR A 51 13.45 9.45 4.62
C THR A 51 12.88 8.05 4.48
N PRO A 52 13.48 7.05 5.15
CA PRO A 52 12.92 5.70 5.20
C PRO A 52 11.45 5.70 5.66
N PHE A 53 11.13 6.52 6.67
CA PHE A 53 9.78 6.61 7.19
C PHE A 53 8.79 7.22 6.18
N SER A 54 9.15 8.34 5.55
CA SER A 54 8.29 9.02 4.56
C SER A 54 7.97 8.10 3.38
N PHE A 55 8.98 7.41 2.85
CA PHE A 55 8.79 6.52 1.70
C PHE A 55 8.08 5.21 2.08
N ALA A 56 8.32 4.67 3.27
CA ALA A 56 7.58 3.52 3.77
C ALA A 56 6.09 3.84 3.90
N LEU A 57 5.78 4.99 4.50
CA LEU A 57 4.41 5.45 4.66
C LEU A 57 3.76 5.72 3.31
N TYR A 58 4.47 6.38 2.39
CA TYR A 58 3.96 6.64 1.04
C TYR A 58 3.63 5.35 0.30
N GLY A 59 4.53 4.36 0.31
CA GLY A 59 4.32 3.06 -0.33
C GLY A 59 3.16 2.29 0.29
N ALA A 60 3.13 2.18 1.62
CA ALA A 60 2.08 1.46 2.34
C ALA A 60 0.70 2.10 2.15
N VAL A 61 0.61 3.43 2.21
CA VAL A 61 -0.66 4.16 2.03
C VAL A 61 -1.14 4.07 0.58
N SER A 62 -0.26 4.26 -0.40
CA SER A 62 -0.65 4.21 -1.82
C SER A 62 -1.18 2.83 -2.21
N VAL A 63 -0.46 1.78 -1.83
CA VAL A 63 -0.84 0.39 -2.13
C VAL A 63 -2.04 -0.04 -1.29
N GLY A 64 -2.03 0.28 0.00
CA GLY A 64 -3.15 -0.03 0.91
C GLY A 64 -4.45 0.64 0.48
N ALA A 65 -4.40 1.89 0.03
CA ALA A 65 -5.56 2.59 -0.51
C ALA A 65 -6.04 1.94 -1.81
N GLY A 66 -5.14 1.66 -2.77
CA GLY A 66 -5.51 1.02 -4.03
C GLY A 66 -6.17 -0.36 -3.82
N LEU A 67 -5.54 -1.21 -3.01
CA LEU A 67 -6.09 -2.53 -2.66
C LEU A 67 -7.38 -2.41 -1.84
N GLY A 68 -7.46 -1.45 -0.92
CA GLY A 68 -8.65 -1.21 -0.10
C GLY A 68 -9.85 -0.81 -0.95
N VAL A 69 -9.65 0.08 -1.92
CA VAL A 69 -10.68 0.46 -2.89
C VAL A 69 -11.12 -0.76 -3.71
N ALA A 70 -10.18 -1.56 -4.21
CA ALA A 70 -10.52 -2.78 -4.97
C ALA A 70 -11.35 -3.76 -4.12
N LEU A 71 -10.99 -3.96 -2.85
CA LEU A 71 -11.74 -4.81 -1.93
C LEU A 71 -13.16 -4.28 -1.68
N VAL A 72 -13.31 -2.96 -1.52
CA VAL A 72 -14.63 -2.32 -1.36
C VAL A 72 -15.48 -2.54 -2.62
N VAL A 73 -14.92 -2.35 -3.81
CA VAL A 73 -15.62 -2.56 -5.08
C VAL A 73 -16.11 -4.01 -5.20
N VAL A 74 -15.23 -4.98 -4.93
CA VAL A 74 -15.60 -6.41 -4.94
C VAL A 74 -16.68 -6.72 -3.91
N ALA A 75 -16.56 -6.19 -2.69
CA ALA A 75 -17.54 -6.40 -1.64
C ALA A 75 -18.92 -5.83 -2.01
N VAL A 76 -18.96 -4.67 -2.67
CA VAL A 76 -20.21 -4.06 -3.16
C VAL A 76 -20.78 -4.88 -4.31
N ALA A 77 -19.98 -5.30 -5.28
CA ALA A 77 -20.42 -6.11 -6.42
C ALA A 77 -21.02 -7.46 -5.97
N ALA A 78 -20.36 -8.15 -5.03
CA ALA A 78 -20.85 -9.42 -4.48
C ALA A 78 -22.22 -9.27 -3.80
N ARG A 79 -22.53 -8.11 -3.21
CA ARG A 79 -23.85 -7.85 -2.61
C ARG A 79 -24.98 -7.75 -3.64
N PHE A 80 -24.67 -7.38 -4.88
CA PHE A 80 -25.67 -7.35 -5.95
C PHE A 80 -25.90 -8.73 -6.54
N ASP A 81 -24.84 -9.54 -6.68
CA ASP A 81 -24.93 -10.93 -7.12
C ASP A 81 -25.74 -11.79 -6.13
N GLU A 82 -25.56 -11.59 -4.82
CA GLU A 82 -26.36 -12.24 -3.77
C GLU A 82 -27.86 -11.88 -3.79
N ARG A 83 -28.24 -10.80 -4.49
CA ARG A 83 -29.62 -10.28 -4.53
C ARG A 83 -30.36 -10.57 -5.85
N ALA A 84 -29.68 -11.14 -6.84
CA ALA A 84 -30.22 -11.53 -8.15
C ALA A 84 -30.69 -12.99 -8.12
#